data_AF-A0A370VZ45-F1
#
_entry.id   AF-A0A370VZ45-F1
#
_cell.length_a   1.000
_cell.length_b   1.000
_cell.length_c   1.000
_cell.angle_alpha   90.00
_cell.angle_beta   90.00
_cell.angle_gamma   90.00
#
_symmetry.space_group_name_H-M   'P 1'
#
loop_
_entity.id
_entity.type
_entity.pdbx_description
1 polymer ?
#
loop_
_entity_poly.entity_id
_entity_poly.type
_entity_poly.pdbx_seq_one_letter_code
_entity_poly.pdbx_strand_id
1 'polypeptide(L)'
;MWDVGGGAEVRGHPVVTALAQVVPTTHGVDERIDWNEPEEIWGTRFPADYVAFMEVYGAGELSESIGILLPVPRPEAYSDGSGLKDETANARGTWEMCGGRRVLDVDPDSMLAWGVTSGADIYCWLRTGDDPDVWPVLVCGRHANPQFQVHSPGMAEFLHRLLTDEEFQEETISVVLPKKHSFVNWREQQRRLEAGLDPSTGEPWGC
;
A
#
# COMPACT_ATOMS: atom_id res chain seq x y z
N MET A 1 17.42 42.64 12.86
CA MET A 1 18.65 41.86 12.67
C MET A 1 18.73 40.97 13.91
N TRP A 2 18.11 39.79 13.89
CA TRP A 2 18.44 38.68 13.01
C TRP A 2 17.18 38.01 12.45
N ASP A 3 17.27 37.69 11.16
CA ASP A 3 16.45 36.71 10.48
C ASP A 3 17.38 35.52 10.20
N VAL A 4 16.90 34.30 10.49
CA VAL A 4 17.38 32.99 10.03
C VAL A 4 16.23 32.06 10.40
N GLY A 5 15.37 31.63 9.48
CA GLY A 5 15.73 31.02 8.21
C GLY A 5 15.82 29.51 8.45
N GLY A 6 14.69 28.83 8.31
CA GLY A 6 14.57 27.39 8.52
C GLY A 6 13.18 26.90 8.15
N GLY A 7 12.66 27.34 7.00
CA GLY A 7 11.58 26.60 6.35
C GLY A 7 12.16 25.24 5.99
N ALA A 8 11.65 24.18 6.60
CA ALA A 8 11.95 22.82 6.18
C ALA A 8 11.45 22.70 4.74
N GLU A 9 12.38 22.78 3.79
CA GLU A 9 12.15 22.31 2.44
C GLU A 9 11.87 20.81 2.58
N VAL A 10 10.59 20.42 2.54
CA VAL A 10 10.20 19.00 2.48
C VAL A 10 10.69 18.51 1.12
N ARG A 11 11.93 18.03 1.08
CA ARG A 11 12.45 17.27 -0.05
C ARG A 11 11.69 15.96 -0.05
N GLY A 12 10.79 15.80 -1.02
CA GLY A 12 9.99 14.59 -1.17
C GLY A 12 10.88 13.34 -1.16
N HIS A 13 10.35 12.23 -0.62
CA HIS A 13 11.07 10.98 -0.57
C HIS A 13 11.52 10.57 -1.99
N PRO A 14 12.81 10.24 -2.24
CA PRO A 14 13.32 10.01 -3.59
C PRO A 14 12.53 8.95 -4.36
N VAL A 15 12.16 7.86 -3.70
CA VAL A 15 11.40 6.76 -4.31
C VAL A 15 9.98 7.17 -4.66
N VAL A 16 9.30 7.97 -3.82
CA VAL A 16 7.96 8.49 -4.12
C VAL A 16 8.02 9.49 -5.27
N THR A 17 9.10 10.27 -5.35
CA THR A 17 9.36 11.17 -6.49
C THR A 17 9.54 10.38 -7.80
N ALA A 18 10.25 9.25 -7.75
CA ALA A 18 10.40 8.34 -8.90
C ALA A 18 9.06 7.69 -9.28
N LEU A 19 8.29 7.23 -8.29
CA LEU A 19 6.95 6.67 -8.50
C LEU A 19 6.02 7.68 -9.17
N ALA A 20 6.10 8.96 -8.81
CA ALA A 20 5.34 10.04 -9.44
C ALA A 20 5.70 10.32 -10.90
N GLN A 21 6.84 9.82 -11.40
CA GLN A 21 7.15 9.86 -12.83
C GLN A 21 6.43 8.74 -13.62
N VAL A 22 6.04 7.66 -12.94
CA VAL A 22 5.38 6.49 -13.53
C VAL A 22 3.85 6.56 -13.34
N VAL A 23 3.41 7.02 -12.17
CA VAL A 23 2.01 7.07 -11.75
C VAL A 23 1.58 8.54 -11.60
N PRO A 24 0.68 9.06 -12.45
CA PRO A 24 0.20 10.42 -12.34
C PRO A 24 -0.42 10.71 -10.97
N THR A 25 -0.08 11.86 -10.38
CA THR A 25 -0.60 12.30 -9.07
C THR A 25 -1.94 13.03 -9.16
N THR A 26 -2.55 13.10 -10.36
CA THR A 26 -3.75 13.92 -10.63
C THR A 26 -4.93 13.64 -9.70
N HIS A 27 -5.11 12.38 -9.28
CA HIS A 27 -6.14 12.00 -8.30
C HIS A 27 -5.53 11.53 -6.97
N GLY A 28 -4.26 11.85 -6.72
CA GLY A 28 -3.65 11.75 -5.41
C GLY A 28 -4.08 12.91 -4.52
N VAL A 29 -4.21 12.64 -3.22
CA VAL A 29 -4.58 13.64 -2.23
C VAL A 29 -3.73 13.41 -0.98
N ASP A 30 -3.16 14.48 -0.44
CA ASP A 30 -2.55 14.48 0.89
C ASP A 30 -3.57 14.02 1.94
N GLU A 31 -3.37 12.84 2.50
CA GLU A 31 -4.30 12.22 3.44
C GLU A 31 -4.32 12.94 4.80
N ARG A 32 -3.31 13.79 5.10
CA ARG A 32 -3.19 14.59 6.33
C ARG A 32 -3.41 13.76 7.60
N ILE A 33 -2.69 12.65 7.68
CA ILE A 33 -2.74 11.74 8.81
C ILE A 33 -2.00 12.38 9.99
N ASP A 34 -2.64 12.42 11.16
CA ASP A 34 -1.93 12.64 12.42
C ASP A 34 -1.24 11.34 12.80
N TRP A 35 0.04 11.22 12.49
CA TRP A 35 0.79 9.97 12.66
C TRP A 35 0.89 9.48 14.11
N ASN A 36 0.64 10.32 15.11
CA ASN A 36 0.61 9.85 16.50
C ASN A 36 -0.49 8.80 16.73
N GLU A 37 -1.65 8.95 16.09
CA GLU A 37 -2.78 8.03 16.24
C GLU A 37 -2.47 6.60 15.74
N PRO A 38 -2.07 6.38 14.47
CA PRO A 38 -1.72 5.04 14.02
C PRO A 38 -0.50 4.50 14.77
N GLU A 39 0.48 5.33 15.14
CA GLU A 39 1.64 4.84 15.92
C GLU A 39 1.23 4.32 17.31
N GLU A 40 0.27 4.96 17.98
CA GLU A 40 -0.31 4.48 19.23
C GLU A 40 -1.11 3.18 19.03
N ILE A 41 -1.91 3.09 17.96
CA ILE A 41 -2.71 1.89 17.65
C ILE A 41 -1.82 0.67 17.38
N TRP A 42 -0.75 0.87 16.60
CA TRP A 42 0.10 -0.22 16.12
C TRP A 42 1.34 -0.47 17.01
N GLY A 43 1.61 0.43 17.95
CA GLY A 43 2.76 0.40 18.84
C GLY A 43 4.09 0.57 18.11
N THR A 44 4.07 1.20 16.93
CA THR A 44 5.25 1.34 16.07
C THR A 44 5.12 2.50 15.11
N ARG A 45 6.26 3.09 14.74
CA ARG A 45 6.39 4.03 13.63
C ARG A 45 6.18 3.33 12.28
N PHE A 46 5.93 4.11 11.24
CA PHE A 46 5.76 3.64 9.86
C PHE A 46 6.98 3.99 8.99
N PRO A 47 7.23 3.23 7.90
CA PRO A 47 8.28 3.54 6.94
C PRO A 47 8.11 4.95 6.36
N ALA A 48 9.21 5.70 6.22
CA ALA A 48 9.20 7.07 5.72
C ALA A 48 8.67 7.16 4.28
N ASP A 49 8.85 6.12 3.48
CA ASP A 49 8.36 6.05 2.11
C ASP A 49 6.83 5.90 2.03
N TYR A 50 6.21 5.19 2.99
CA TYR A 50 4.76 5.11 3.16
C TYR A 50 4.16 6.44 3.62
N VAL A 51 4.83 7.11 4.57
CA VAL A 51 4.41 8.44 5.03
C VAL A 51 4.39 9.41 3.85
N ALA A 52 5.47 9.47 3.07
CA ALA A 52 5.56 10.31 1.88
C ALA A 52 4.54 9.90 0.79
N PHE A 53 4.27 8.59 0.63
CA PHE A 53 3.22 8.13 -0.29
C PHE A 53 1.84 8.65 0.13
N MET A 54 1.52 8.63 1.43
CA MET A 54 0.25 9.14 1.97
C MET A 54 0.11 10.66 1.82
N GLU A 55 1.20 11.42 1.83
CA GLU A 55 1.21 12.87 1.56
C GLU A 55 1.00 13.21 0.07
N VAL A 56 1.40 12.32 -0.85
CA VAL A 56 1.31 12.57 -2.31
C VAL A 56 0.04 11.98 -2.92
N TYR A 57 -0.28 10.73 -2.56
CA TYR A 57 -1.38 9.96 -3.13
C TYR A 57 -2.52 9.73 -2.13
N GLY A 58 -2.17 9.47 -0.88
CA GLY A 58 -3.11 8.99 0.14
C GLY A 58 -3.46 7.52 -0.07
N ALA A 59 -4.53 7.06 0.60
CA ALA A 59 -5.08 5.73 0.36
C ALA A 59 -5.98 5.70 -0.89
N GLY A 60 -6.16 4.53 -1.48
CA GLY A 60 -6.94 4.42 -2.70
C GLY A 60 -6.55 3.21 -3.53
N GLU A 61 -6.71 3.34 -4.84
CA GLU A 61 -6.42 2.25 -5.77
C GLU A 61 -5.34 2.68 -6.75
N LEU A 62 -4.34 1.83 -6.90
CA LEU A 62 -3.26 1.91 -7.85
C LEU A 62 -3.50 0.91 -8.96
N SER A 63 -3.47 1.39 -10.21
CA SER A 63 -3.52 0.58 -11.42
C SER A 63 -4.68 -0.41 -11.45
N GLU A 64 -5.87 0.03 -11.01
CA GLU A 64 -7.14 -0.72 -11.12
C GLU A 64 -7.15 -2.08 -10.40
N SER A 65 -6.16 -2.34 -9.55
CA SER A 65 -5.98 -3.68 -8.98
C SER A 65 -5.30 -3.71 -7.63
N ILE A 66 -4.54 -2.67 -7.25
CA ILE A 66 -3.83 -2.62 -5.97
C ILE A 66 -4.52 -1.61 -5.06
N GLY A 67 -5.19 -2.08 -4.02
CA GLY A 67 -5.71 -1.24 -2.95
C GLY A 67 -4.60 -0.87 -1.96
N ILE A 68 -4.49 0.42 -1.64
CA ILE A 68 -3.61 0.95 -0.58
C ILE A 68 -4.46 1.30 0.64
N LEU A 69 -4.09 0.73 1.79
CA LEU A 69 -4.86 0.82 3.02
C LEU A 69 -4.45 2.02 3.87
N LEU A 70 -5.42 2.65 4.54
CA LEU A 70 -5.20 3.66 5.56
C LEU A 70 -4.63 3.00 6.83
N PRO A 71 -3.71 3.66 7.53
CA PRO A 71 -3.15 3.10 8.76
C PRO A 71 -4.08 3.26 9.97
N VAL A 72 -5.19 3.98 9.81
CA VAL A 72 -6.20 4.22 10.85
C VAL A 72 -7.56 3.66 10.41
N PRO A 73 -8.36 3.10 11.34
CA PRO A 73 -9.73 2.71 11.03
C PRO A 73 -10.56 3.92 10.59
N ARG A 74 -11.03 3.92 9.34
CA ARG A 74 -12.01 4.89 8.84
C ARG A 74 -13.21 4.15 8.25
N PRO A 75 -14.35 4.11 8.96
CA PRO A 75 -15.55 3.42 8.47
C PRO A 75 -16.03 3.89 7.10
N GLU A 76 -15.77 5.16 6.75
CA GLU A 76 -16.15 5.73 5.45
C GLU A 76 -15.23 5.28 4.30
N ALA A 77 -14.01 4.84 4.61
CA ALA A 77 -13.06 4.38 3.60
C ALA A 77 -13.28 2.92 3.20
N TYR A 78 -13.79 2.09 4.13
CA TYR A 78 -13.99 0.66 3.94
C TYR A 78 -15.38 0.23 4.43
N SER A 79 -16.30 0.00 3.49
CA SER A 79 -17.65 -0.50 3.83
C SER A 79 -17.69 -2.02 4.07
N ASP A 80 -16.65 -2.73 3.66
CA ASP A 80 -16.56 -4.21 3.63
C ASP A 80 -15.60 -4.79 4.69
N GLY A 81 -14.99 -3.93 5.52
CA GLY A 81 -14.00 -4.38 6.51
C GLY A 81 -12.64 -4.71 5.89
N SER A 82 -12.28 -4.15 4.73
CA SER A 82 -10.94 -4.28 4.12
C SER A 82 -9.87 -3.34 4.73
N GLY A 83 -10.09 -2.86 5.96
CA GLY A 83 -9.14 -1.97 6.64
C GLY A 83 -7.86 -2.69 7.05
N LEU A 84 -6.81 -1.91 7.36
CA LEU A 84 -5.49 -2.45 7.69
C LEU A 84 -5.50 -3.56 8.74
N LYS A 85 -6.34 -3.41 9.78
CA LYS A 85 -6.47 -4.38 10.87
C LYS A 85 -7.05 -5.71 10.42
N ASP A 86 -8.10 -5.66 9.62
CA ASP A 86 -8.78 -6.85 9.15
C ASP A 86 -7.89 -7.59 8.14
N GLU A 87 -7.22 -6.86 7.24
CA GLU A 87 -6.27 -7.48 6.31
C GLU A 87 -5.01 -8.01 6.98
N THR A 88 -4.57 -7.40 8.08
CA THR A 88 -3.51 -7.97 8.92
C THR A 88 -3.95 -9.29 9.53
N ALA A 89 -5.19 -9.39 10.01
CA ALA A 89 -5.74 -10.64 10.52
C ALA A 89 -5.90 -11.70 9.41
N ASN A 90 -6.36 -11.30 8.22
CA ASN A 90 -6.47 -12.19 7.06
C ASN A 90 -5.12 -12.73 6.61
N ALA A 91 -4.08 -11.89 6.60
CA ALA A 91 -2.71 -12.31 6.27
C ALA A 91 -2.19 -13.35 7.27
N ARG A 92 -2.36 -13.11 8.57
CA ARG A 92 -1.98 -14.07 9.63
C ARG A 92 -2.75 -15.38 9.53
N GLY A 93 -4.06 -15.32 9.32
CA GLY A 93 -4.88 -16.52 9.12
C GLY A 93 -4.46 -17.31 7.89
N THR A 94 -4.16 -16.62 6.77
CA THR A 94 -3.64 -17.26 5.55
C THR A 94 -2.28 -17.89 5.78
N TRP A 95 -1.37 -17.18 6.46
CA TRP A 95 -0.06 -17.68 6.88
C TRP A 95 -0.16 -18.99 7.65
N GLU A 96 -1.03 -19.03 8.66
CA GLU A 96 -1.25 -20.22 9.49
C GLU A 96 -1.87 -21.37 8.68
N MET A 97 -2.96 -21.10 7.96
CA MET A 97 -3.70 -22.12 7.21
C MET A 97 -2.87 -22.77 6.11
N CYS A 98 -2.09 -21.99 5.37
CA CYS A 98 -1.22 -22.50 4.30
C CYS A 98 0.12 -23.04 4.82
N GLY A 99 0.34 -23.05 6.14
CA GLY A 99 1.55 -23.60 6.73
C GLY A 99 2.80 -22.76 6.44
N GLY A 100 2.67 -21.44 6.38
CA GLY A 100 3.74 -20.49 6.09
C GLY A 100 4.99 -20.72 6.94
N ARG A 101 4.86 -21.15 8.20
CA ARG A 101 6.00 -21.49 9.08
C ARG A 101 6.91 -22.60 8.54
N ARG A 102 6.41 -23.45 7.64
CA ARG A 102 7.21 -24.49 6.96
C ARG A 102 8.06 -23.93 5.83
N VAL A 103 7.70 -22.75 5.30
CA VAL A 103 8.28 -22.13 4.12
C VAL A 103 9.15 -20.93 4.47
N LEU A 104 8.73 -20.10 5.43
CA LEU A 104 9.57 -19.02 5.99
C LEU A 104 9.47 -18.99 7.52
N ASP A 105 10.57 -18.62 8.16
CA ASP A 105 10.66 -18.47 9.62
C ASP A 105 10.27 -17.04 10.04
N VAL A 106 9.00 -16.70 9.85
CA VAL A 106 8.43 -15.39 10.19
C VAL A 106 7.48 -15.52 11.37
N ASP A 107 7.55 -14.57 12.30
CA ASP A 107 6.55 -14.41 13.35
C ASP A 107 5.29 -13.79 12.75
N PRO A 108 4.12 -14.45 12.74
CA PRO A 108 2.89 -13.88 12.22
C PRO A 108 2.52 -12.54 12.90
N ASP A 109 2.89 -12.34 14.17
CA ASP A 109 2.61 -11.08 14.85
C ASP A 109 3.46 -9.92 14.34
N SER A 110 4.56 -10.19 13.62
CA SER A 110 5.35 -9.16 12.94
C SER A 110 4.66 -8.62 11.67
N MET A 111 3.65 -9.32 11.14
CA MET A 111 2.94 -8.90 9.94
C MET A 111 2.04 -7.69 10.21
N LEU A 112 2.13 -6.71 9.32
CA LEU A 112 1.27 -5.54 9.27
C LEU A 112 0.86 -5.28 7.81
N ALA A 113 -0.41 -5.53 7.47
CA ALA A 113 -0.89 -5.32 6.11
C ALA A 113 -0.83 -3.83 5.73
N TRP A 114 -0.71 -3.52 4.44
CA TRP A 114 -0.78 -2.15 3.94
C TRP A 114 -1.42 -2.05 2.57
N GLY A 115 -1.56 -3.17 1.86
CA GLY A 115 -2.20 -3.22 0.57
C GLY A 115 -2.77 -4.58 0.26
N VAL A 116 -3.67 -4.60 -0.71
CA VAL A 116 -4.33 -5.81 -1.23
C VAL A 116 -4.40 -5.74 -2.74
N THR A 117 -4.55 -6.89 -3.39
CA THR A 117 -4.88 -6.95 -4.81
C THR A 117 -6.31 -7.41 -5.05
N SER A 118 -6.87 -7.08 -6.22
CA SER A 118 -8.11 -7.67 -6.73
C SER A 118 -8.04 -9.20 -6.89
N GLY A 119 -6.83 -9.77 -6.94
CA GLY A 119 -6.54 -11.20 -6.93
C GLY A 119 -6.49 -11.84 -5.52
N ALA A 120 -6.83 -11.06 -4.47
CA ALA A 120 -6.76 -11.46 -3.07
C ALA A 120 -5.33 -11.78 -2.57
N ASP A 121 -4.33 -11.14 -3.16
CA ASP A 121 -3.00 -11.09 -2.55
C ASP A 121 -3.00 -10.00 -1.46
N ILE A 122 -2.32 -10.23 -0.34
CA ILE A 122 -2.17 -9.25 0.74
C ILE A 122 -0.70 -8.87 0.86
N TYR A 123 -0.41 -7.57 0.85
CA TYR A 123 0.91 -7.04 1.09
C TYR A 123 1.06 -6.59 2.53
N CYS A 124 2.12 -7.07 3.16
CA CYS A 124 2.44 -6.76 4.54
C CYS A 124 3.87 -6.19 4.64
N TRP A 125 4.11 -5.33 5.61
CA TRP A 125 5.44 -5.19 6.17
C TRP A 125 5.68 -6.32 7.17
N LEU A 126 6.92 -6.81 7.19
CA LEU A 126 7.43 -7.60 8.30
C LEU A 126 8.16 -6.66 9.24
N ARG A 127 7.60 -6.46 10.43
CA ARG A 127 8.12 -5.52 11.44
C ARG A 127 9.36 -6.09 12.14
N THR A 128 10.44 -6.26 11.37
CA THR A 128 11.71 -6.79 11.82
C THR A 128 12.62 -5.67 12.32
N GLY A 129 12.94 -5.70 13.61
CA GLY A 129 13.77 -4.67 14.25
C GLY A 129 13.04 -3.34 14.45
N ASP A 130 13.76 -2.36 14.99
CA ASP A 130 13.19 -1.10 15.49
C ASP A 130 13.10 0.02 14.43
N ASP A 131 13.76 -0.17 13.28
CA ASP A 131 13.78 0.80 12.18
C ASP A 131 12.74 0.42 11.10
N PRO A 132 11.63 1.16 10.95
CA PRO A 132 10.62 0.84 9.94
C PRO A 132 11.11 0.92 8.50
N ASP A 133 12.13 1.74 8.23
CA ASP A 133 12.64 1.94 6.87
C ASP A 133 13.33 0.70 6.30
N VAL A 134 13.67 -0.28 7.15
CA VAL A 134 14.28 -1.55 6.74
C VAL A 134 13.32 -2.74 6.82
N TRP A 135 12.03 -2.52 7.09
CA TRP A 135 11.04 -3.60 7.12
C TRP A 135 10.80 -4.20 5.73
N PRO A 136 11.06 -5.51 5.54
CA PRO A 136 10.77 -6.20 4.30
C PRO A 136 9.28 -6.19 3.93
N VAL A 137 9.00 -6.27 2.63
CA VAL A 137 7.64 -6.52 2.14
C VAL A 137 7.41 -8.03 2.03
N LEU A 138 6.36 -8.52 2.69
CA LEU A 138 5.82 -9.86 2.50
C LEU A 138 4.60 -9.80 1.58
N VAL A 139 4.61 -10.59 0.51
CA VAL A 139 3.43 -10.88 -0.30
C VAL A 139 2.84 -12.21 0.15
N CYS A 140 1.61 -12.16 0.65
CA CYS A 140 0.76 -13.32 0.94
C CYS A 140 -0.16 -13.54 -0.24
N GLY A 141 0.29 -14.30 -1.24
CA GLY A 141 -0.48 -14.57 -2.45
C GLY A 141 -1.40 -15.76 -2.27
N ARG A 142 -2.72 -15.55 -2.36
CA ARG A 142 -3.70 -16.64 -2.19
C ARG A 142 -3.63 -17.66 -3.33
N HIS A 143 -3.33 -17.17 -4.53
CA HIS A 143 -3.23 -17.97 -5.76
C HIS A 143 -1.82 -17.94 -6.39
N ALA A 144 -0.87 -17.26 -5.75
CA ALA A 144 0.51 -17.20 -6.19
C ALA A 144 1.28 -18.49 -5.86
N ASN A 145 2.32 -18.77 -6.63
CA ASN A 145 3.29 -19.82 -6.35
C ASN A 145 4.71 -19.29 -6.56
N PRO A 146 5.52 -19.12 -5.50
CA PRO A 146 5.22 -19.46 -4.11
C PRO A 146 4.16 -18.54 -3.46
N GLN A 147 3.40 -19.09 -2.49
CA GLN A 147 2.33 -18.36 -1.79
C GLN A 147 2.82 -17.25 -0.86
N PHE A 148 4.07 -17.34 -0.40
CA PHE A 148 4.68 -16.37 0.49
C PHE A 148 6.03 -15.94 -0.06
N GLN A 149 6.19 -14.64 -0.27
CA GLN A 149 7.39 -14.06 -0.88
C GLN A 149 7.86 -12.86 -0.07
N VAL A 150 9.16 -12.82 0.26
CA VAL A 150 9.78 -11.70 0.97
C VAL A 150 10.66 -10.93 0.01
N HIS A 151 10.43 -9.63 -0.08
CA HIS A 151 11.13 -8.72 -0.98
C HIS A 151 11.91 -7.67 -0.19
N SER A 152 12.69 -6.87 -0.91
CA SER A 152 13.44 -5.74 -0.36
C SER A 152 12.53 -4.79 0.45
N PRO A 153 13.08 -4.09 1.45
CA PRO A 153 12.32 -3.15 2.26
C PRO A 153 11.69 -1.99 1.49
N GLY A 154 10.65 -1.40 2.09
CA GLY A 154 9.98 -0.19 1.59
C GLY A 154 8.78 -0.48 0.70
N MET A 155 7.65 0.15 1.03
CA MET A 155 6.42 0.00 0.25
C MET A 155 6.54 0.66 -1.12
N ALA A 156 6.99 1.92 -1.16
CA ALA A 156 7.06 2.69 -2.39
C ALA A 156 8.11 2.11 -3.34
N GLU A 157 9.19 1.55 -2.82
CA GLU A 157 10.23 0.87 -3.61
C GLU A 157 9.67 -0.42 -4.23
N PHE A 158 8.97 -1.22 -3.43
CA PHE A 158 8.29 -2.41 -3.91
C PHE A 158 7.28 -2.08 -5.03
N LEU A 159 6.43 -1.07 -4.82
CA LEU A 159 5.46 -0.62 -5.82
C LEU A 159 6.16 -0.08 -7.08
N HIS A 160 7.18 0.75 -6.94
CA HIS A 160 7.92 1.28 -8.09
C HIS A 160 8.49 0.15 -8.94
N ARG A 161 9.11 -0.87 -8.32
CA ARG A 161 9.62 -2.04 -9.05
C ARG A 161 8.48 -2.81 -9.71
N LEU A 162 7.38 -3.05 -9.01
CA LEU A 162 6.21 -3.76 -9.54
C LEU A 162 5.62 -3.10 -10.80
N LEU A 163 5.71 -1.77 -10.92
CA LEU A 163 5.21 -1.04 -12.08
C LEU A 163 6.24 -0.83 -13.21
N THR A 164 7.52 -1.11 -12.96
CA THR A 164 8.59 -0.80 -13.93
C THR A 164 9.38 -2.02 -14.40
N ASP A 165 9.18 -3.17 -13.76
CA ASP A 165 9.84 -4.44 -14.04
C ASP A 165 8.77 -5.52 -14.30
N GLU A 166 8.49 -5.78 -15.59
CA GLU A 166 7.44 -6.73 -16.03
C GLU A 166 7.72 -8.16 -15.52
N GLU A 167 8.99 -8.59 -15.52
CA GLU A 167 9.40 -9.93 -15.02
C GLU A 167 9.13 -10.03 -13.52
N PHE A 168 9.52 -9.01 -12.75
CA PHE A 168 9.22 -8.97 -11.32
C PHE A 168 7.71 -8.97 -11.04
N GLN A 169 6.91 -8.27 -11.84
CA GLN A 169 5.45 -8.27 -11.69
C GLN A 169 4.88 -9.68 -11.89
N GLU A 170 5.25 -10.35 -12.99
CA GLU A 170 4.77 -11.70 -13.33
C GLU A 170 5.10 -12.75 -12.26
N GLU A 171 6.25 -12.63 -11.60
CA GLU A 171 6.67 -13.55 -10.55
C GLU A 171 6.05 -13.24 -9.17
N THR A 172 5.68 -11.98 -8.92
CA THR A 172 5.32 -11.52 -7.58
C THR A 172 3.81 -11.57 -7.30
N ILE A 173 2.97 -11.21 -8.27
CA ILE A 173 1.53 -11.00 -8.05
C ILE A 173 0.67 -11.83 -9.01
N SER A 174 -0.53 -12.17 -8.59
CA SER A 174 -1.45 -13.01 -9.39
C SER A 174 -2.30 -12.24 -10.40
N VAL A 175 -2.20 -10.90 -10.41
CA VAL A 175 -2.99 -10.00 -11.25
C VAL A 175 -2.13 -9.35 -12.33
N VAL A 176 -2.76 -9.03 -13.47
CA VAL A 176 -2.10 -8.30 -14.56
C VAL A 176 -2.44 -6.82 -14.41
N LEU A 177 -1.43 -5.99 -14.20
CA LEU A 177 -1.60 -4.55 -14.14
C LEU A 177 -1.73 -3.94 -15.54
N PRO A 178 -2.53 -2.87 -15.72
CA PRO A 178 -2.59 -2.14 -16.97
C PRO A 178 -1.24 -1.49 -17.30
N LYS A 179 -0.89 -1.46 -18.60
CA LYS A 179 0.35 -0.80 -19.08
C LYS A 179 0.42 0.69 -18.77
N LYS A 180 -0.74 1.34 -18.64
CA LYS A 180 -0.83 2.73 -18.24
C LYS A 180 -1.22 2.76 -16.77
N HIS A 181 -0.28 3.17 -15.93
CA HIS A 181 -0.53 3.24 -14.51
C HIS A 181 -1.35 4.47 -14.13
N SER A 182 -2.16 4.30 -13.10
CA SER A 182 -3.08 5.31 -12.58
C SER A 182 -3.16 5.17 -11.08
N PHE A 183 -3.55 6.24 -10.41
CA PHE A 183 -3.95 6.20 -9.01
C PHE A 183 -5.26 6.95 -8.85
N VAL A 184 -6.14 6.45 -7.99
CA VAL A 184 -7.38 7.12 -7.61
C VAL A 184 -7.57 7.05 -6.10
N ASN A 185 -7.51 8.20 -5.43
CA ASN A 185 -7.77 8.28 -4.00
C ASN A 185 -9.18 7.75 -3.66
N TRP A 186 -9.31 7.11 -2.50
CA TRP A 186 -10.57 6.48 -2.08
C TRP A 186 -11.76 7.45 -2.07
N ARG A 187 -11.57 8.73 -1.77
CA ARG A 187 -12.65 9.74 -1.80
C ARG A 187 -13.16 9.99 -3.22
N GLU A 188 -12.25 9.99 -4.20
CA GLU A 188 -12.61 10.15 -5.61
C GLU A 188 -13.29 8.89 -6.15
N GLN A 189 -12.86 7.70 -5.72
CA GLN A 189 -13.55 6.44 -6.02
C GLN A 189 -15.01 6.48 -5.51
N GLN A 190 -15.24 6.92 -4.27
CA GLN A 190 -16.59 7.07 -3.72
C GLN A 190 -17.43 8.08 -4.52
N ARG A 191 -16.86 9.25 -4.85
CA ARG A 191 -17.54 10.28 -5.65
C ARG A 191 -17.97 9.74 -7.03
N ARG A 192 -17.12 8.94 -7.68
CA ARG A 192 -17.42 8.30 -8.97
C ARG A 192 -18.53 7.26 -8.83
N LEU A 193 -18.44 6.42 -7.80
CA LEU A 193 -19.45 5.40 -7.50
C LEU A 193 -20.84 6.04 -7.28
N GLU A 194 -20.91 7.10 -6.47
CA GLU A 194 -22.14 7.86 -6.23
C GLU A 194 -22.71 8.51 -7.52
N ALA A 195 -21.83 8.86 -8.45
CA ALA A 195 -22.21 9.36 -9.77
C ALA A 195 -22.61 8.25 -10.77
N GLY A 196 -22.57 6.97 -10.36
CA GLY A 196 -22.87 5.83 -11.22
C GLY A 196 -21.76 5.50 -12.22
N LEU A 197 -20.53 5.94 -11.95
CA LEU A 197 -19.34 5.67 -12.76
C LEU A 197 -18.50 4.57 -12.11
N ASP A 198 -17.65 3.95 -12.93
CA ASP A 198 -16.60 3.04 -12.48
C ASP A 198 -15.62 3.80 -11.56
N PRO A 199 -15.38 3.32 -10.32
CA PRO A 199 -14.51 4.01 -9.35
C PRO A 199 -13.06 4.15 -9.82
N SER A 200 -12.56 3.14 -10.51
CA SER A 200 -11.16 3.01 -10.95
C SER A 200 -10.86 3.89 -12.15
N THR A 201 -11.76 3.89 -13.13
CA THR A 201 -11.55 4.58 -14.42
C THR A 201 -12.27 5.92 -14.51
N GLY A 202 -13.42 6.06 -13.84
CA GLY A 202 -14.33 7.19 -13.99
C GLY A 202 -15.22 7.10 -15.23
N GLU A 203 -15.16 6.00 -15.98
CA GLU A 203 -15.97 5.73 -17.16
C GLU A 203 -17.32 5.09 -16.79
N PRO A 204 -18.32 5.08 -17.68
CA PRO A 204 -19.54 4.31 -17.46
C PRO A 204 -19.27 2.80 -17.42
N TRP A 205 -20.00 2.07 -16.57
CA TRP A 205 -19.91 0.62 -16.46
C TRP A 205 -20.16 -0.10 -17.81
N GLY A 206 -19.23 -0.96 -18.22
CA GLY A 206 -19.38 -1.84 -19.39
C GLY A 206 -18.89 -1.26 -20.73
N CYS A 207 -18.00 -0.27 -20.71
CA CYS A 207 -17.32 0.26 -21.89
C CYS A 207 -16.06 -0.52 -22.27
#